data_AF-A0A497KYQ5-F1
#
_entry.id   AF-A0A497KYQ5-F1
#
_cell.length_a   1.000
_cell.length_b   1.000
_cell.length_c   1.000
_cell.angle_alpha   90.00
_cell.angle_beta   90.00
_cell.angle_gamma   90.00
#
_symmetry.space_group_name_H-M   'P 1'
#
loop_
_entity.id
_entity.type
_entity.pdbx_description
1 polymer ?
#
loop_
_entity_poly.entity_id
_entity_poly.type
_entity_poly.pdbx_seq_one_letter_code
_entity_poly.pdbx_strand_id
1 'polypeptide(L)' 'MIVKNVDELLSHGNVEGRKIALDIIDYAIREIDNYVLTRRMVRVIGSKFLVGDLKFDLKKVRNIYVIGGGKGCYA' A
#
# COMPACT_ATOMS: atom_id res chain seq x y z
N MET A 1 -14.26 -2.10 4.59
CA MET A 1 -13.43 -2.85 5.54
C MET A 1 -12.82 -4.04 4.81
N ILE A 2 -11.55 -4.31 5.06
CA ILE A 2 -10.76 -5.46 4.61
C ILE A 2 -11.10 -6.69 5.44
N VAL A 3 -11.36 -6.52 6.74
CA VAL A 3 -11.91 -7.60 7.59
C VAL A 3 -13.32 -7.93 7.10
N LYS A 4 -13.58 -9.21 6.79
CA LYS A 4 -14.82 -9.64 6.15
C LYS A 4 -15.89 -10.15 7.11
N ASN A 5 -15.49 -10.66 8.28
CA ASN A 5 -16.38 -11.24 9.28
C ASN A 5 -16.70 -10.25 10.42
N VAL A 6 -16.86 -8.97 10.07
CA VAL A 6 -17.08 -7.87 11.05
C VAL A 6 -18.33 -8.13 11.88
N ASP A 7 -19.41 -8.58 11.25
CA ASP A 7 -20.69 -8.84 11.93
C ASP A 7 -20.54 -9.92 13.01
N GLU A 8 -19.78 -10.99 12.73
CA GLU A 8 -19.47 -12.03 13.71
C GLU A 8 -18.63 -11.48 14.86
N LEU A 9 -17.59 -10.70 14.55
CA LEU A 9 -16.70 -10.11 15.54
C LEU A 9 -17.40 -9.09 16.45
N LEU A 10 -18.45 -8.42 15.95
CA LEU A 10 -19.25 -7.45 16.70
C LEU A 10 -20.52 -8.05 17.33
N SER A 11 -20.78 -9.34 17.17
CA SER A 11 -22.00 -9.99 17.66
C SER A 11 -22.07 -10.16 19.19
N HIS A 12 -20.96 -10.01 19.91
CA HIS A 12 -20.91 -10.21 21.36
C HIS A 12 -19.72 -9.50 22.05
N GLY A 13 -19.76 -9.43 23.39
CA GLY A 13 -18.68 -8.89 24.22
C GLY A 13 -18.62 -7.36 24.23
N ASN A 14 -17.42 -6.80 24.39
CA ASN A 14 -17.19 -5.34 24.35
C ASN A 14 -17.24 -4.81 22.90
N VAL A 15 -18.46 -4.61 22.38
CA VAL A 15 -18.70 -4.21 20.98
C VAL A 15 -18.03 -2.88 20.65
N GLU A 16 -18.06 -1.90 21.55
CA GLU A 16 -17.46 -0.58 21.31
C GLU A 16 -15.93 -0.67 21.20
N GLY A 17 -15.28 -1.37 22.13
CA GLY A 17 -13.83 -1.60 22.05
C GLY A 17 -13.43 -2.40 20.81
N ARG A 18 -14.23 -3.39 20.41
CA ARG A 18 -13.98 -4.18 19.20
C ARG A 18 -14.11 -3.36 17.93
N LYS A 19 -15.07 -2.42 17.86
CA LYS A 19 -15.18 -1.49 16.71
C LYS A 19 -13.91 -0.66 16.56
N ILE A 20 -13.44 -0.04 17.65
CA ILE A 20 -12.20 0.75 17.63
C ILE A 20 -11.01 -0.09 17.18
N ALA A 21 -10.87 -1.31 17.71
CA ALA A 21 -9.79 -2.20 17.32
C ALA A 21 -9.88 -2.59 15.82
N LEU A 22 -11.08 -2.90 15.32
CA LEU A 22 -11.29 -3.23 13.91
C LEU A 22 -10.99 -2.04 12.98
N ASP A 23 -11.34 -0.83 13.38
CA ASP A 23 -11.03 0.39 12.61
C ASP A 23 -9.51 0.62 12.52
N ILE A 24 -8.78 0.43 13.62
CA ILE A 24 -7.32 0.51 13.64
C ILE A 24 -6.70 -0.55 12.73
N ILE A 25 -7.20 -1.79 12.79
CA ILE A 25 -6.73 -2.89 11.93
C ILE A 25 -7.02 -2.57 10.45
N ASP A 26 -8.23 -2.09 10.12
CA ASP A 26 -8.60 -1.74 8.75
C ASP A 26 -7.68 -0.66 8.19
N TYR A 27 -7.43 0.38 8.99
CA TYR A 27 -6.53 1.46 8.64
C TYR A 27 -5.10 0.94 8.41
N ALA A 28 -4.57 0.14 9.35
CA ALA A 28 -3.22 -0.40 9.25
C ALA A 28 -3.03 -1.28 8.01
N ILE A 29 -3.99 -2.16 7.70
CA ILE A 29 -3.89 -3.03 6.51
C ILE A 29 -3.96 -2.21 5.22
N ARG A 30 -4.79 -1.15 5.16
CA ARG A 30 -4.85 -0.26 4.00
C ARG A 30 -3.56 0.52 3.77
N GLU A 31 -2.89 0.94 4.83
CA GLU A 31 -1.64 1.70 4.72
C GLU A 31 -0.46 0.84 4.25
N ILE A 32 -0.51 -0.48 4.45
CA ILE A 32 0.51 -1.42 3.94
C ILE A 32 0.19 -2.01 2.55
N ASP A 33 -0.83 -1.47 1.87
CA ASP A 33 -1.14 -1.86 0.50
C ASP A 33 0.05 -1.56 -0.43
N ASN A 34 0.64 -2.62 -1.01
CA ASN A 34 1.82 -2.54 -1.86
C ASN A 34 1.63 -1.61 -3.06
N TYR A 35 0.43 -1.55 -3.63
CA TYR A 35 0.13 -0.68 -4.75
C TYR A 35 0.19 0.79 -4.32
N VAL A 36 -0.44 1.12 -3.19
CA VAL A 36 -0.44 2.46 -2.61
C VAL A 36 0.97 2.89 -2.25
N LEU A 37 1.73 2.03 -1.58
CA LEU A 37 3.11 2.28 -1.19
C LEU A 37 4.01 2.49 -2.40
N THR A 38 3.90 1.64 -3.43
CA THR A 38 4.69 1.79 -4.67
C THR A 38 4.38 3.11 -5.36
N ARG A 39 3.10 3.50 -5.47
CA ARG A 39 2.73 4.80 -6.06
C ARG A 39 3.17 6.00 -5.23
N ARG A 40 3.25 5.89 -3.90
CA ARG A 40 3.79 6.96 -3.04
C ARG A 40 5.31 7.09 -3.21
N MET A 41 6.01 5.97 -3.35
CA MET A 41 7.47 5.91 -3.45
C MET A 41 8.00 6.27 -4.85
N VAL A 42 7.29 5.86 -5.90
CA VAL A 42 7.72 5.98 -7.29
C VAL A 42 6.90 7.04 -8.01
N ARG A 43 7.55 8.09 -8.51
CA ARG A 43 6.88 9.20 -9.22
C ARG A 43 7.62 9.61 -10.49
N VAL A 44 6.87 9.96 -11.52
CA VAL A 44 7.40 10.56 -12.75
C VAL A 44 6.89 11.99 -12.83
N ILE A 45 7.81 12.97 -12.91
CA ILE A 45 7.50 14.39 -13.07
C ILE A 45 8.30 14.93 -14.27
N GLY A 46 7.63 15.11 -15.41
CA GLY A 46 8.32 15.43 -16.66
C GLY A 46 9.29 14.31 -17.04
N SER A 47 10.58 14.64 -17.24
CA SER A 47 11.62 13.64 -17.46
C SER A 47 12.29 13.14 -16.17
N LYS A 48 11.85 13.57 -14.99
CA LYS A 48 12.44 13.12 -13.73
C LYS A 48 11.69 11.90 -13.21
N PHE A 49 12.42 10.80 -13.01
CA PHE A 49 11.95 9.62 -12.31
C PHE A 49 12.46 9.63 -10.88
N LEU A 50 11.55 9.54 -9.92
CA LEU A 50 11.80 9.64 -8.49
C LEU A 50 11.47 8.30 -7.85
N VAL A 51 12.39 7.78 -7.04
CA VAL A 51 12.18 6.57 -6.22
C VAL A 51 12.67 6.90 -4.81
N GLY A 52 11.74 7.24 -3.91
CA GLY A 52 12.09 7.85 -2.63
C GLY A 52 12.92 9.11 -2.84
N ASP A 53 14.14 9.12 -2.31
CA ASP A 53 15.09 10.23 -2.45
C ASP A 53 15.95 10.17 -3.72
N LEU A 54 15.92 9.04 -4.43
CA LEU A 54 16.67 8.86 -5.67
C LEU A 54 15.99 9.60 -6.82
N LYS A 55 16.79 10.27 -7.65
CA LYS A 55 16.31 11.05 -8.81
C LYS A 55 17.09 10.67 -10.06
N PHE A 56 16.38 10.28 -11.11
CA PHE A 56 16.93 9.92 -12.40
C PHE A 56 16.36 10.83 -13.49
N ASP A 57 17.17 11.18 -14.49
CA ASP A 57 16.70 11.88 -15.68
C ASP A 57 16.48 10.87 -16.81
N LEU A 58 15.21 10.66 -17.17
CA LEU A 58 14.77 9.72 -18.18
C LEU A 58 15.32 10.06 -19.58
N LYS A 59 15.78 11.30 -19.82
CA LYS A 59 16.46 11.62 -21.09
C LYS A 59 17.84 10.98 -21.22
N LYS A 60 18.45 10.61 -20.10
CA LYS A 60 19.77 9.95 -20.03
C LYS A 60 19.66 8.44 -19.84
N VAL A 61 18.45 7.95 -19.59
CA VAL A 61 18.15 6.53 -19.36
C VAL A 61 17.41 5.99 -20.57
N ARG A 62 18.03 5.07 -21.30
CA ARG A 62 17.46 4.51 -22.53
C ARG A 62 16.30 3.55 -22.24
N ASN A 63 16.49 2.65 -21.29
CA ASN A 63 15.55 1.57 -20.97
C ASN A 63 15.32 1.52 -19.46
N ILE A 64 14.08 1.19 -19.07
CA ILE A 64 13.71 0.90 -17.68
C ILE A 64 13.30 -0.57 -17.63
N TYR A 65 13.82 -1.30 -16.66
CA TYR A 65 13.48 -2.71 -16.42
C TYR A 65 12.82 -2.85 -15.06
N VAL A 66 11.73 -3.62 -14.99
CA VAL A 66 11.03 -3.95 -13.75
C VAL A 66 11.15 -5.45 -13.55
N ILE A 67 11.67 -5.85 -12.39
CA ILE A 67 11.79 -7.25 -11.99
C ILE A 67 11.01 -7.40 -10.69
N GLY A 68 10.01 -8.28 -10.69
CA GLY A 68 9.21 -8.60 -9.51
C GLY A 68 9.60 -9.97 -8.95
N GLY A 69 9.73 -10.08 -7.62
CA GLY A 69 9.88 -11.34 -6.92
C GLY A 69 9.18 -11.32 -5.55
N GLY A 70 8.33 -12.31 -5.29
CA GLY A 70 7.62 -12.47 -4.03
C GLY A 70 6.09 -12.36 -4.15
N LYS A 71 5.40 -12.52 -3.02
CA LYS A 71 3.93 -12.61 -2.97
C LYS A 71 3.22 -11.31 -3.35
N GLY A 72 3.89 -10.17 -3.20
CA GLY A 72 3.32 -8.85 -3.43
C GLY A 72 3.66 -8.23 -4.79
N CYS A 73 4.30 -8.96 -5.71
CA CYS A 73 4.79 -8.38 -6.96
C CYS A 73 3.73 -8.24 -8.07
N TYR A 74 2.51 -8.73 -7.82
CA TYR A 74 1.38 -8.67 -8.73
C TYR A 74 0.08 -8.49 -7.92
N ALA A 75 0.05 -7.44 -7.10
CA ALA A 75 -1.10 -7.10 -6.26
C ALA A 75 -1.63 -5.71 -6.63
#